data_AF-A0A522WK48-F1
#
_entry.id   AF-A0A522WK48-F1
#
_cell.length_a   1.000
_cell.length_b   1.000
_cell.length_c   1.000
_cell.angle_alpha   90.00
_cell.angle_beta   90.00
_cell.angle_gamma   90.00
#
_symmetry.space_group_name_H-M   'P 1'
#
loop_
_entity.id
_entity.type
_entity.pdbx_description
1 polymer ?
#
loop_
_entity_poly.entity_id
_entity_poly.type
_entity_poly.pdbx_seq_one_letter_code
_entity_poly.pdbx_strand_id
1 'polypeptide(L)'
;HADIHRWRQSPSRGDADPIPKLARAIASEAWLLCLDELQITDIADAMIVGRLFKCLMDDGVVVVITSNRPPGDLYKDGLQRERFVPFIRLIEDRLDVLELNSERDYRLGRKRGLQVFHAPLDERSESALELAFARLTEGAMAMPHTIEVNGRQVRVPLAAAGVARFSFAQLCGAALGPSDYLELAGRFHTVVLSDIPLLSPANKDEARRFVTLIDALYERKVTLICSAAAPPESLYPEGVGAFEFQRTVSRLMEMQAEDYVLREHVG
;
A
#
# COMPACT_ATOMS: atom_id res chain seq x y z
N HIS A 1 1.35 11.58 14.10
CA HIS A 1 2.77 11.25 14.39
C HIS A 1 3.67 12.48 14.56
N ALA A 2 3.65 13.46 13.65
CA ALA A 2 4.53 14.64 13.71
C ALA A 2 4.38 15.52 14.97
N ASP A 3 3.16 15.66 15.50
CA ASP A 3 2.91 16.50 16.68
C ASP A 3 3.38 15.85 17.99
N ILE A 4 3.28 14.52 18.07
CA ILE A 4 3.79 13.71 19.18
C ILE A 4 5.33 13.75 19.20
N HIS A 5 5.98 13.73 18.03
CA HIS A 5 7.44 13.87 17.90
C HIS A 5 7.94 15.27 18.26
N ARG A 6 7.21 16.33 17.85
CA ARG A 6 7.48 17.73 18.23
C ARG A 6 7.41 17.93 19.75
N TRP A 7 6.49 17.21 20.40
CA TRP A 7 6.28 17.28 21.85
C TRP A 7 7.46 16.67 22.65
N ARG A 8 8.09 15.58 22.18
CA ARG A 8 9.29 15.00 22.81
C ARG A 8 10.47 15.98 22.92
N GLN A 9 10.51 17.01 22.08
CA GLN A 9 11.66 17.93 21.96
C GLN A 9 11.50 19.25 22.73
N SER A 10 10.38 19.50 23.42
CA SER A 10 10.22 20.74 24.21
C SER A 10 10.64 20.54 25.66
N PRO A 11 11.77 21.12 26.11
CA PRO A 11 12.23 21.00 27.48
C PRO A 11 11.68 22.18 28.31
N SER A 12 10.51 22.00 28.92
CA SER A 12 10.07 22.91 29.99
C SER A 12 9.26 22.18 31.05
N ARG A 13 9.82 22.21 32.26
CA ARG A 13 9.32 21.68 33.54
C ARG A 13 7.92 22.22 33.90
N GLY A 14 7.05 21.31 34.32
CA GLY A 14 5.77 21.58 35.00
C GLY A 14 4.95 20.29 35.12
N ASP A 15 4.70 19.84 36.36
CA ASP A 15 4.09 18.57 36.82
C ASP A 15 2.66 18.23 36.33
N ALA A 16 2.25 18.62 35.12
CA ALA A 16 0.91 18.33 34.61
C ALA A 16 0.95 17.40 33.40
N ASP A 17 0.27 16.25 33.50
CA ASP A 17 0.02 15.34 32.36
C ASP A 17 -0.56 16.15 31.18
N PRO A 18 0.11 16.19 30.02
CA PRO A 18 -0.34 16.97 28.87
C PRO A 18 -1.45 16.30 28.08
N ILE A 19 -1.70 14.99 28.26
CA ILE A 19 -2.68 14.26 27.46
C ILE A 19 -4.10 14.82 27.62
N PRO A 20 -4.60 15.13 28.83
CA PRO A 20 -5.91 15.77 28.99
C PRO A 20 -6.00 17.13 28.29
N LYS A 21 -4.91 17.91 28.24
CA LYS A 21 -4.91 19.20 27.54
C LYS A 21 -4.98 19.01 26.02
N LEU A 22 -4.23 18.04 25.49
CA LEU A 22 -4.26 17.68 24.07
C LEU A 22 -5.64 17.15 23.66
N ALA A 23 -6.23 16.26 24.46
CA ALA A 23 -7.55 15.72 24.19
C ALA A 23 -8.61 16.82 24.12
N ARG A 24 -8.60 17.78 25.06
CA ARG A 24 -9.51 18.93 25.04
C ARG A 24 -9.32 19.84 23.82
N ALA A 25 -8.06 20.05 23.41
CA ALA A 25 -7.78 20.83 22.21
C ALA A 25 -8.39 20.15 20.97
N ILE A 26 -8.18 18.84 20.81
CA ILE A 26 -8.78 18.06 19.72
C ILE A 26 -10.30 18.07 19.80
N ALA A 27 -10.88 17.84 20.99
CA ALA A 27 -12.33 17.83 21.20
C ALA A 27 -12.99 19.19 20.90
N SER A 28 -12.25 20.30 21.08
CA SER A 28 -12.74 21.63 20.71
C SER A 28 -12.77 21.89 19.21
N GLU A 29 -11.99 21.13 18.43
CA GLU A 29 -11.88 21.27 16.97
C GLU A 29 -12.65 20.19 16.21
N ALA A 30 -12.85 19.01 16.81
CA ALA A 30 -13.46 17.85 16.17
C ALA A 30 -14.34 17.05 17.14
N TRP A 31 -15.57 16.76 16.69
CA TRP A 31 -16.50 15.85 17.38
C TRP A 31 -16.35 14.39 16.93
N LEU A 32 -15.65 14.14 15.81
CA LEU A 32 -15.38 12.82 15.24
C LEU A 32 -13.88 12.69 14.94
N LEU A 33 -13.26 11.63 15.46
CA LEU A 33 -11.90 11.24 15.16
C LEU A 33 -11.90 9.90 14.43
N CYS A 34 -11.48 9.90 13.16
CA CYS A 34 -11.27 8.69 12.38
C CYS A 34 -9.78 8.37 12.32
N LEU A 35 -9.40 7.16 12.70
CA LEU A 35 -8.03 6.66 12.56
C LEU A 35 -8.06 5.40 11.70
N ASP A 36 -7.40 5.50 10.56
CA ASP A 36 -7.24 4.38 9.64
C ASP A 36 -6.00 3.55 10.04
N GLU A 37 -6.13 2.22 9.97
CA GLU A 37 -5.10 1.22 10.22
C GLU A 37 -4.34 1.39 11.54
N LEU A 38 -5.05 1.28 12.67
CA LEU A 38 -4.43 1.34 13.99
C LEU A 38 -3.44 0.16 14.19
N GLN A 39 -2.15 0.44 14.09
CA GLN A 39 -1.08 -0.51 14.37
C GLN A 39 -0.19 -0.01 15.51
N ILE A 40 -0.04 -0.83 16.55
CA ILE A 40 0.80 -0.54 17.70
C ILE A 40 2.05 -1.42 17.63
N THR A 41 3.23 -0.80 17.65
CA THR A 41 4.53 -1.48 17.55
C THR A 41 5.43 -1.27 18.77
N ASP A 42 5.17 -0.25 19.60
CA ASP A 42 5.91 0.06 20.83
C ASP A 42 4.96 0.26 22.02
N ILE A 43 5.32 -0.27 23.19
CA ILE A 43 4.55 -0.16 24.43
C ILE A 43 4.37 1.28 24.94
N ALA A 44 5.37 2.15 24.73
CA ALA A 44 5.30 3.55 25.15
C ALA A 44 4.21 4.29 24.35
N ASP A 45 4.15 4.03 23.04
CA ASP A 45 3.12 4.58 22.16
C ASP A 45 1.75 4.02 22.54
N ALA A 46 1.68 2.73 22.85
CA ALA A 46 0.48 2.03 23.27
C ALA A 46 -0.18 2.68 24.51
N MET A 47 0.61 3.00 25.53
CA MET A 47 0.11 3.65 26.76
C MET A 47 -0.35 5.09 26.51
N ILE A 48 0.36 5.85 25.68
CA ILE A 48 -0.01 7.24 25.34
C ILE A 48 -1.30 7.27 24.54
N VAL A 49 -1.38 6.44 23.50
CA VAL A 49 -2.58 6.30 22.65
C VAL A 49 -3.79 5.93 23.50
N GLY A 50 -3.64 4.95 24.40
CA GLY A 50 -4.75 4.54 25.24
C GLY A 50 -5.27 5.62 26.19
N ARG A 51 -4.38 6.41 26.81
CA ARG A 51 -4.80 7.55 27.63
C ARG A 51 -5.48 8.63 26.79
N LEU A 52 -4.96 8.93 25.60
CA LEU A 52 -5.53 9.95 24.71
C LEU A 52 -6.96 9.58 24.30
N PHE A 53 -7.16 8.34 23.85
CA PHE A 53 -8.48 7.84 23.46
C PHE A 53 -9.48 7.92 24.60
N LYS A 54 -9.07 7.53 25.81
CA LYS A 54 -9.92 7.66 26.99
C LYS A 54 -10.36 9.10 27.21
N CYS A 55 -9.43 10.05 27.20
CA CYS A 55 -9.75 11.47 27.39
C CYS A 55 -10.67 12.00 26.27
N LEU A 56 -10.42 11.65 25.02
CA LEU A 56 -11.26 12.06 23.89
C LEU A 56 -12.69 11.53 24.02
N MET A 57 -12.85 10.25 24.35
CA MET A 57 -14.17 9.64 24.57
C MET A 57 -14.87 10.22 25.80
N ASP A 58 -14.14 10.52 26.87
CA ASP A 58 -14.69 11.16 28.08
C ASP A 58 -15.12 12.62 27.80
N ASP A 59 -14.46 13.31 26.86
CA ASP A 59 -14.81 14.65 26.37
C ASP A 59 -15.88 14.62 25.24
N GLY A 60 -16.45 13.45 24.93
CA GLY A 60 -17.58 13.30 24.01
C GLY A 60 -17.22 13.17 22.52
N VAL A 61 -15.94 12.98 22.19
CA VAL A 61 -15.50 12.74 20.81
C VAL A 61 -15.87 11.32 20.39
N VAL A 62 -16.53 11.20 19.25
CA VAL A 62 -16.80 9.91 18.59
C VAL A 62 -15.50 9.41 17.96
N VAL A 63 -15.11 8.18 18.26
CA VAL A 63 -13.88 7.57 17.73
C VAL A 63 -14.23 6.43 16.78
N VAL A 64 -13.72 6.49 15.57
CA VAL A 64 -13.82 5.41 14.57
C VAL A 64 -12.41 4.93 14.25
N ILE A 65 -12.19 3.62 14.41
CA ILE A 65 -10.90 2.99 14.12
C ILE A 65 -11.06 1.82 13.16
N THR A 66 -10.14 1.67 12.22
CA THR A 66 -9.97 0.44 11.42
C THR A 66 -8.71 -0.29 11.89
N SER A 67 -8.72 -1.62 11.83
CA SER A 67 -7.60 -2.47 12.23
C SER A 67 -7.65 -3.78 11.47
N ASN A 68 -6.47 -4.27 11.07
CA ASN A 68 -6.32 -5.60 10.45
C ASN A 68 -6.33 -6.74 11.48
N ARG A 69 -6.49 -6.43 12.77
CA ARG A 69 -6.57 -7.40 13.87
C ARG A 69 -7.77 -7.06 14.77
N PRO A 70 -8.48 -8.05 15.31
CA PRO A 70 -9.50 -7.79 16.32
C PRO A 70 -8.85 -7.13 17.55
N PRO A 71 -9.62 -6.35 18.36
CA PRO A 71 -9.09 -5.65 19.53
C PRO A 71 -8.23 -6.51 20.46
N GLY A 72 -8.70 -7.73 20.75
CA GLY A 72 -7.98 -8.70 21.57
C GLY A 72 -6.60 -9.10 21.03
N ASP A 73 -6.34 -8.97 19.73
CA ASP A 73 -5.05 -9.30 19.09
C ASP A 73 -4.20 -8.06 18.77
N LEU A 74 -4.64 -6.85 19.15
CA LEU A 74 -3.81 -5.65 19.04
C LEU A 74 -2.57 -5.77 19.94
N TYR A 75 -1.38 -5.51 19.39
CA TYR A 75 -0.09 -5.66 20.09
C TYR A 75 0.14 -7.07 20.69
N LYS A 76 -0.37 -8.11 20.01
CA LYS A 76 -0.13 -9.51 20.37
C LYS A 76 1.37 -9.79 20.38
N ASP A 77 1.84 -10.55 21.38
CA ASP A 77 3.24 -10.88 21.61
C ASP A 77 4.19 -9.67 21.85
N GLY A 78 3.63 -8.47 21.99
CA GLY A 78 4.38 -7.27 22.28
C GLY A 78 5.01 -7.27 23.68
N LEU A 79 6.17 -6.62 23.80
CA LEU A 79 6.87 -6.49 25.08
C LEU A 79 5.98 -5.77 26.10
N GLN A 80 5.84 -6.33 27.31
CA GLN A 80 4.99 -5.80 28.40
C GLN A 80 3.51 -5.62 28.02
N ARG A 81 2.96 -6.48 27.14
CA ARG A 81 1.55 -6.51 26.71
C ARG A 81 0.53 -6.32 27.83
N GLU A 82 0.79 -6.82 29.03
CA GLU A 82 -0.10 -6.63 30.20
C GLU A 82 -0.44 -5.16 30.47
N ARG A 83 0.48 -4.23 30.19
CA ARG A 83 0.27 -2.79 30.33
C ARG A 83 -0.65 -2.22 29.25
N PHE A 84 -0.82 -2.92 28.13
CA PHE A 84 -1.69 -2.54 27.03
C PHE A 84 -3.10 -3.13 27.14
N VAL A 85 -3.28 -4.22 27.89
CA VAL A 85 -4.59 -4.85 28.16
C VAL A 85 -5.66 -3.83 28.63
N PRO A 86 -5.37 -2.82 29.46
CA PRO A 86 -6.37 -1.81 29.82
C PRO A 86 -6.92 -1.02 28.63
N PHE A 87 -6.10 -0.77 27.60
CA PHE A 87 -6.57 -0.10 26.38
C PHE A 87 -7.40 -1.03 25.50
N ILE A 88 -7.03 -2.31 25.40
CA ILE A 88 -7.85 -3.32 24.73
C ILE A 88 -9.24 -3.36 25.37
N ARG A 89 -9.31 -3.41 26.71
CA ARG A 89 -10.59 -3.36 27.44
C ARG A 89 -11.34 -2.06 27.19
N LEU A 90 -10.66 -0.91 27.16
CA LEU A 90 -11.31 0.36 26.83
C LEU A 90 -11.98 0.31 25.45
N ILE A 91 -11.32 -0.27 24.44
CA ILE A 91 -11.89 -0.45 23.10
C ILE A 91 -13.10 -1.39 23.18
N GLU A 92 -12.95 -2.56 23.78
CA GLU A 92 -14.02 -3.57 23.87
C GLU A 92 -15.23 -3.08 24.68
N ASP A 93 -15.03 -2.23 25.69
CA ASP A 93 -16.08 -1.72 26.57
C ASP A 93 -16.80 -0.48 26.00
N ARG A 94 -16.10 0.35 25.22
CA ARG A 94 -16.60 1.68 24.80
C ARG A 94 -16.85 1.82 23.31
N LEU A 95 -16.37 0.90 22.48
CA LEU A 95 -16.54 0.94 21.02
C LEU A 95 -17.35 -0.26 20.55
N ASP A 96 -18.17 -0.03 19.53
CA ASP A 96 -18.84 -1.11 18.81
C ASP A 96 -17.82 -1.78 17.89
N VAL A 97 -17.47 -3.04 18.20
CA VAL A 97 -16.54 -3.82 17.39
C VAL A 97 -17.28 -4.47 16.23
N LEU A 98 -17.13 -3.88 15.04
CA LEU A 98 -17.67 -4.43 13.81
C LEU A 98 -16.59 -5.26 13.09
N GLU A 99 -16.74 -6.58 13.15
CA GLU A 99 -15.91 -7.47 12.32
C GLU A 99 -16.39 -7.40 10.87
N LEU A 100 -15.55 -6.84 10.00
CA LEU A 100 -15.75 -6.89 8.57
C LEU A 100 -15.32 -8.28 8.06
N ASN A 101 -16.14 -9.29 8.29
CA ASN A 101 -15.93 -10.63 7.73
C ASN A 101 -16.00 -10.55 6.20
N SER A 102 -14.84 -10.62 5.55
CA SER A 102 -14.71 -10.68 4.11
C SER A 102 -15.03 -12.10 3.60
N GLU A 103 -16.25 -12.59 3.78
CA GLU A 103 -16.71 -13.77 3.01
C GLU A 103 -16.70 -13.47 1.49
N ARG A 104 -16.74 -12.17 1.14
CA ARG A 104 -16.37 -11.64 -0.17
C ARG A 104 -15.32 -10.58 0.03
N ASP A 105 -14.06 -10.89 -0.28
CA ASP A 105 -13.12 -9.82 -0.57
C ASP A 105 -13.63 -9.07 -1.81
N TYR A 106 -14.29 -7.92 -1.58
CA TYR A 106 -14.81 -7.08 -2.65
C TYR A 106 -13.69 -6.67 -3.62
N ARG A 107 -12.42 -6.69 -3.20
CA ARG A 107 -11.24 -6.48 -4.05
C ARG A 107 -11.11 -7.59 -5.10
N LEU A 108 -11.32 -8.85 -4.75
CA LEU A 108 -11.28 -9.99 -5.69
C LEU A 108 -12.40 -9.88 -6.74
N GLY A 109 -13.61 -9.49 -6.31
CA GLY A 109 -14.74 -9.25 -7.23
C GLY A 109 -14.45 -8.17 -8.28
N ARG A 110 -13.66 -7.15 -7.93
CA ARG A 110 -13.27 -6.07 -8.85
C ARG A 110 -12.23 -6.50 -9.87
N LYS A 111 -11.32 -7.43 -9.50
CA LYS A 111 -10.31 -7.95 -10.43
C LYS A 111 -10.89 -8.92 -11.45
N ARG A 112 -12.00 -9.58 -11.12
CA ARG A 112 -12.62 -10.60 -11.96
C ARG A 112 -13.01 -10.06 -13.34
N GLY A 113 -12.59 -10.77 -14.38
CA GLY A 113 -12.86 -10.41 -15.78
C GLY A 113 -12.08 -9.20 -16.29
N LEU A 114 -11.10 -8.69 -15.54
CA LEU A 114 -10.15 -7.72 -16.09
C LEU A 114 -9.16 -8.44 -17.01
N GLN A 115 -9.04 -7.96 -18.24
CA GLN A 115 -7.83 -8.22 -19.02
C GLN A 115 -6.69 -7.42 -18.39
N VAL A 116 -5.56 -8.08 -18.14
CA VAL A 116 -4.43 -7.48 -17.41
C VAL A 116 -3.21 -7.20 -18.27
N PHE A 117 -3.19 -7.68 -19.52
CA PHE A 117 -2.13 -7.40 -20.48
C PHE A 117 -2.74 -6.92 -21.79
N HIS A 118 -2.32 -5.74 -22.24
CA HIS A 118 -2.82 -5.08 -23.44
C HIS A 118 -1.67 -4.84 -24.42
N ALA A 119 -1.81 -5.34 -25.63
CA ALA A 119 -0.90 -5.09 -26.73
C ALA A 119 -1.67 -5.08 -28.06
N PRO A 120 -1.27 -4.27 -29.07
CA PRO A 120 -0.14 -3.32 -29.04
C PRO A 120 -0.45 -2.03 -28.24
N LEU A 121 0.50 -1.10 -28.19
CA LEU A 121 0.27 0.25 -27.67
C LEU A 121 -0.62 1.04 -28.64
N ASP A 122 -1.87 1.24 -28.24
CA ASP A 122 -2.86 2.06 -28.94
C ASP A 122 -3.81 2.75 -27.95
N GLU A 123 -4.72 3.59 -28.46
CA GLU A 123 -5.71 4.30 -27.63
C GLU A 123 -6.62 3.37 -26.82
N ARG A 124 -6.83 2.13 -27.30
CA ARG A 124 -7.67 1.14 -26.62
C ARG A 124 -6.95 0.58 -25.40
N SER A 125 -5.66 0.29 -25.53
CA SER A 125 -4.83 -0.15 -24.42
C SER A 125 -4.78 0.89 -23.30
N GLU A 126 -4.63 2.18 -23.66
CA GLU A 126 -4.62 3.26 -22.67
C GLU A 126 -5.97 3.42 -21.98
N SER A 127 -7.07 3.45 -22.77
CA SER A 127 -8.43 3.53 -22.22
C SER A 127 -8.75 2.34 -21.30
N ALA A 128 -8.24 1.14 -21.62
CA ALA A 128 -8.42 -0.05 -20.79
C ALA A 128 -7.69 0.07 -19.45
N LEU A 129 -6.47 0.61 -19.45
CA LEU A 129 -5.71 0.87 -18.22
C LEU A 129 -6.40 1.93 -17.35
N GLU A 130 -6.94 2.99 -17.94
CA GLU A 130 -7.71 4.02 -17.23
C GLU A 130 -8.96 3.44 -16.58
N LEU A 131 -9.73 2.65 -17.34
CA LEU A 131 -10.93 1.98 -16.84
C LEU A 131 -10.60 0.99 -15.71
N ALA A 132 -9.52 0.21 -15.88
CA ALA A 132 -9.07 -0.73 -14.86
C ALA A 132 -8.66 0.00 -13.58
N PHE A 133 -7.90 1.09 -13.69
CA PHE A 133 -7.50 1.91 -12.55
C PHE A 133 -8.72 2.51 -11.84
N ALA A 134 -9.66 3.12 -12.58
CA ALA A 134 -10.89 3.68 -12.02
C ALA A 134 -11.76 2.61 -11.33
N ARG A 135 -11.90 1.44 -11.94
CA ARG A 135 -12.66 0.31 -11.37
C ARG A 135 -12.02 -0.21 -10.08
N LEU A 136 -10.71 -0.34 -10.04
CA LEU A 136 -10.00 -0.90 -8.88
C LEU A 136 -9.91 0.09 -7.72
N THR A 137 -9.89 1.39 -8.02
CA THR A 137 -9.87 2.47 -7.02
C THR A 137 -11.26 2.91 -6.57
N GLU A 138 -12.34 2.40 -7.19
CA GLU A 138 -13.73 2.71 -6.85
C GLU A 138 -14.04 4.22 -6.88
N GLY A 139 -13.35 4.96 -7.76
CA GLY A 139 -13.49 6.42 -7.84
C GLY A 139 -12.87 7.19 -6.68
N ALA A 140 -12.06 6.54 -5.83
CA ALA A 140 -11.26 7.22 -4.82
C ALA A 140 -10.35 8.26 -5.47
N MET A 141 -10.16 9.39 -4.76
CA MET A 141 -9.33 10.48 -5.26
C MET A 141 -7.88 10.02 -5.35
N ALA A 142 -7.39 9.83 -6.57
CA ALA A 142 -6.03 9.43 -6.83
C ALA A 142 -5.09 10.63 -6.73
N MET A 143 -4.01 10.47 -5.96
CA MET A 143 -3.05 11.54 -5.69
C MET A 143 -1.62 11.04 -5.85
N PRO A 144 -0.66 11.94 -6.17
CA PRO A 144 0.74 11.61 -6.09
C PRO A 144 1.13 11.21 -4.66
N HIS A 145 1.96 10.19 -4.54
CA HIS A 145 2.48 9.69 -3.27
C HIS A 145 4.00 9.58 -3.33
N THR A 146 4.69 9.61 -2.19
CA THR A 146 6.14 9.35 -2.12
C THR A 146 6.44 8.27 -1.11
N ILE A 147 7.28 7.31 -1.50
CA ILE A 147 7.70 6.18 -0.67
C ILE A 147 9.15 6.40 -0.28
N GLU A 148 9.47 6.19 0.99
CA GLU A 148 10.84 6.21 1.47
C GLU A 148 11.40 4.78 1.47
N VAL A 149 12.51 4.58 0.75
CA VAL A 149 13.22 3.30 0.65
C VAL A 149 14.67 3.54 1.01
N ASN A 150 15.14 3.01 2.14
CA ASN A 150 16.53 3.17 2.60
C ASN A 150 17.03 4.63 2.55
N GLY A 151 16.17 5.59 2.95
CA GLY A 151 16.47 7.02 2.93
C GLY A 151 16.37 7.71 1.56
N ARG A 152 15.95 7.00 0.50
CA ARG A 152 15.66 7.55 -0.83
C ARG A 152 14.16 7.75 -1.00
N GLN A 153 13.77 8.79 -1.72
CA GLN A 153 12.37 9.05 -2.05
C GLN A 153 12.03 8.53 -3.45
N VAL A 154 11.11 7.56 -3.52
CA VAL A 154 10.53 7.01 -4.75
C VAL A 154 9.17 7.66 -4.97
N ARG A 155 9.06 8.42 -6.07
CA ARG A 155 7.81 9.10 -6.44
C ARG A 155 6.84 8.14 -7.10
N VAL A 156 5.63 8.09 -6.58
CA VAL A 156 4.46 7.42 -7.17
C VAL A 156 3.59 8.50 -7.80
N PRO A 157 3.50 8.57 -9.14
CA PRO A 157 2.79 9.64 -9.83
C PRO A 157 1.31 9.71 -9.47
N LEU A 158 0.68 8.54 -9.34
CA LEU A 158 -0.73 8.41 -9.05
C LEU A 158 -0.98 7.12 -8.27
N ALA A 159 -1.61 7.25 -7.11
CA ALA A 159 -2.06 6.10 -6.32
C ALA A 159 -3.38 6.40 -5.61
N ALA A 160 -4.18 5.35 -5.43
CA ALA A 160 -5.37 5.34 -4.59
C ALA A 160 -5.72 3.90 -4.21
N ALA A 161 -6.28 3.71 -3.01
CA ALA A 161 -6.82 2.43 -2.55
C ALA A 161 -5.90 1.21 -2.80
N GLY A 162 -4.59 1.35 -2.53
CA GLY A 162 -3.62 0.25 -2.72
C GLY A 162 -3.25 -0.05 -4.18
N VAL A 163 -3.70 0.77 -5.14
CA VAL A 163 -3.37 0.70 -6.56
C VAL A 163 -2.45 1.85 -6.93
N ALA A 164 -1.33 1.55 -7.59
CA ALA A 164 -0.42 2.56 -8.12
C ALA A 164 -0.34 2.51 -9.63
N ARG A 165 -0.27 3.68 -10.28
CA ARG A 165 -0.10 3.82 -11.74
C ARG A 165 1.22 4.49 -12.07
N PHE A 166 1.94 3.89 -13.01
CA PHE A 166 3.23 4.35 -13.53
C PHE A 166 3.28 4.16 -15.04
N SER A 167 4.13 4.94 -15.72
CA SER A 167 4.66 4.58 -17.03
C SER A 167 5.94 3.78 -16.90
N PHE A 168 6.28 3.01 -17.95
CA PHE A 168 7.51 2.24 -18.01
C PHE A 168 8.75 3.11 -17.78
N ALA A 169 8.77 4.31 -18.36
CA ALA A 169 9.87 5.26 -18.18
C ALA A 169 10.06 5.68 -16.71
N GLN A 170 8.99 5.76 -15.92
CA GLN A 170 9.07 6.16 -14.51
C GLN A 170 9.65 5.05 -13.61
N LEU A 171 9.36 3.78 -13.90
CA LEU A 171 9.91 2.66 -13.13
C LEU A 171 11.25 2.19 -13.68
N CYS A 172 11.30 1.88 -14.97
CA CYS A 172 12.45 1.22 -15.59
C CYS A 172 13.42 2.20 -16.25
N GLY A 173 13.00 3.43 -16.56
CA GLY A 173 13.91 4.50 -17.02
C GLY A 173 14.61 5.25 -15.88
N ALA A 174 14.09 5.15 -14.66
CA ALA A 174 14.69 5.75 -13.47
C ALA A 174 15.76 4.83 -12.85
N ALA A 175 16.65 5.43 -12.03
CA ALA A 175 17.69 4.71 -11.29
C ALA A 175 17.13 4.00 -10.03
N LEU A 176 16.09 3.17 -10.21
CA LEU A 176 15.50 2.31 -9.19
C LEU A 176 16.21 0.95 -9.14
N GLY A 177 16.31 0.39 -7.94
CA GLY A 177 16.92 -0.91 -7.67
C GLY A 177 15.95 -1.94 -7.08
N PRO A 178 16.42 -3.16 -6.80
CA PRO A 178 15.59 -4.25 -6.27
C PRO A 178 14.82 -3.87 -5.00
N SER A 179 15.45 -3.17 -4.05
CA SER A 179 14.79 -2.75 -2.81
C SER A 179 13.65 -1.78 -3.05
N ASP A 180 13.75 -0.91 -4.05
CA ASP A 180 12.68 0.03 -4.40
C ASP A 180 11.46 -0.72 -4.93
N TYR A 181 11.68 -1.72 -5.78
CA TYR A 181 10.59 -2.55 -6.31
C TYR A 181 9.96 -3.45 -5.26
N LEU A 182 10.74 -3.98 -4.32
CA LEU A 182 10.20 -4.76 -3.20
C LEU A 182 9.34 -3.91 -2.28
N GLU A 183 9.73 -2.67 -1.99
CA GLU A 183 8.91 -1.76 -1.18
C GLU A 183 7.63 -1.36 -1.92
N LEU A 184 7.72 -1.06 -3.22
CA LEU A 184 6.54 -0.81 -4.06
C LEU A 184 5.59 -2.01 -4.04
N ALA A 185 6.13 -3.21 -4.22
CA ALA A 185 5.39 -4.45 -4.22
C ALA A 185 4.82 -4.81 -2.83
N GLY A 186 5.40 -4.30 -1.74
CA GLY A 186 4.85 -4.46 -0.39
C GLY A 186 3.70 -3.49 -0.09
N ARG A 187 3.73 -2.28 -0.67
CA ARG A 187 2.71 -1.24 -0.40
C ARG A 187 1.48 -1.30 -1.32
N PHE A 188 1.65 -1.82 -2.54
CA PHE A 188 0.58 -1.84 -3.52
C PHE A 188 0.22 -3.26 -3.92
N HIS A 189 -1.05 -3.62 -3.72
CA HIS A 189 -1.58 -4.92 -4.16
C HIS A 189 -1.80 -4.97 -5.67
N THR A 190 -1.82 -3.81 -6.34
CA THR A 190 -1.96 -3.74 -7.80
C THR A 190 -1.12 -2.60 -8.38
N VAL A 191 -0.40 -2.91 -9.45
CA VAL A 191 0.39 -1.94 -10.22
C VAL A 191 -0.15 -1.87 -11.63
N VAL A 192 -0.51 -0.66 -12.06
CA VAL A 192 -0.87 -0.33 -13.44
C VAL A 192 0.37 0.26 -14.12
N LEU A 193 0.85 -0.38 -15.18
CA LEU A 193 2.08 0.00 -15.87
C LEU A 193 1.81 0.28 -17.36
N SER A 194 1.89 1.55 -17.77
CA SER A 194 1.69 1.94 -19.17
C SER A 194 2.99 1.92 -19.98
N ASP A 195 2.85 1.83 -21.30
CA ASP A 195 3.88 2.17 -22.29
C ASP A 195 5.15 1.31 -22.23
N ILE A 196 5.01 -0.01 -22.01
CA ILE A 196 6.17 -0.92 -22.06
C ILE A 196 6.65 -1.00 -23.52
N PRO A 197 7.86 -0.49 -23.85
CA PRO A 197 8.33 -0.44 -25.23
C PRO A 197 8.81 -1.83 -25.69
N LEU A 198 9.08 -1.96 -26.99
CA LEU A 198 9.87 -3.09 -27.48
C LEU A 198 11.28 -2.99 -26.88
N LEU A 199 11.69 -4.05 -26.18
CA LEU A 199 13.01 -4.13 -25.57
C LEU A 199 14.03 -4.56 -26.63
N SER A 200 15.23 -4.00 -26.52
CA SER A 200 16.31 -4.16 -27.48
C SER A 200 17.66 -3.97 -26.78
N PRO A 201 18.79 -4.27 -27.45
CA PRO A 201 20.11 -3.99 -26.89
C PRO A 201 20.35 -2.52 -26.54
N ALA A 202 19.61 -1.59 -27.17
CA ALA A 202 19.75 -0.14 -26.93
C ALA A 202 19.17 0.31 -25.58
N ASN A 203 18.21 -0.43 -25.01
CA ASN A 203 17.58 -0.16 -23.70
C ASN A 203 17.78 -1.32 -22.72
N LYS A 204 18.98 -1.91 -22.75
CA LYS A 204 19.33 -3.09 -21.94
C LYS A 204 19.21 -2.86 -20.43
N ASP A 205 19.47 -1.65 -19.95
CA ASP A 205 19.44 -1.34 -18.52
C ASP A 205 17.99 -1.24 -18.03
N GLU A 206 17.12 -0.65 -18.84
CA GLU A 206 15.67 -0.63 -18.66
C GLU A 206 15.11 -2.05 -18.70
N ALA A 207 15.53 -2.89 -19.67
CA ALA A 207 15.12 -4.29 -19.76
C ALA A 207 15.49 -5.06 -18.49
N ARG A 208 16.73 -4.89 -17.98
CA ARG A 208 17.16 -5.52 -16.72
C ARG A 208 16.36 -5.04 -15.51
N ARG A 209 16.04 -3.74 -15.46
CA ARG A 209 15.17 -3.17 -14.41
C ARG A 209 13.75 -3.72 -14.50
N PHE A 210 13.22 -3.91 -15.71
CA PHE A 210 11.92 -4.52 -15.92
C PHE A 210 11.87 -5.98 -15.43
N VAL A 211 12.89 -6.79 -15.74
CA VAL A 211 13.01 -8.15 -15.16
C VAL A 211 12.98 -8.09 -13.64
N THR A 212 13.74 -7.18 -13.04
CA THR A 212 13.80 -7.04 -11.57
C THR A 212 12.45 -6.61 -10.99
N LEU A 213 11.73 -5.70 -11.66
CA LEU A 213 10.39 -5.27 -11.28
C LEU A 213 9.41 -6.46 -11.32
N ILE A 214 9.36 -7.21 -12.43
CA ILE A 214 8.47 -8.36 -12.57
C ILE A 214 8.76 -9.41 -11.49
N ASP A 215 10.03 -9.64 -11.18
CA ASP A 215 10.43 -10.58 -10.13
C ASP A 215 9.88 -10.16 -8.76
N ALA A 216 10.02 -8.88 -8.40
CA ALA A 216 9.52 -8.34 -7.13
C ALA A 216 7.98 -8.38 -7.04
N LEU A 217 7.28 -7.98 -8.10
CA LEU A 217 5.82 -8.04 -8.18
C LEU A 217 5.32 -9.49 -8.08
N TYR A 218 6.00 -10.40 -8.79
CA TYR A 218 5.65 -11.81 -8.83
C TYR A 218 5.79 -12.46 -7.44
N GLU A 219 6.90 -12.21 -6.75
CA GLU A 219 7.19 -12.75 -5.41
C GLU A 219 6.14 -12.31 -4.38
N ARG A 220 5.68 -11.06 -4.48
CA ARG A 220 4.67 -10.46 -3.60
C ARG A 220 3.22 -10.71 -4.05
N LYS A 221 3.01 -11.46 -5.12
CA LYS A 221 1.70 -11.73 -5.73
C LYS A 221 0.92 -10.46 -6.07
N VAL A 222 1.63 -9.44 -6.54
CA VAL A 222 1.01 -8.17 -6.97
C VAL A 222 0.33 -8.39 -8.31
N THR A 223 -0.91 -7.93 -8.44
CA THR A 223 -1.59 -7.90 -9.74
C THR A 223 -0.94 -6.84 -10.62
N LEU A 224 -0.41 -7.22 -11.77
CA LEU A 224 0.11 -6.30 -12.77
C LEU A 224 -0.94 -6.13 -13.87
N ILE A 225 -1.33 -4.88 -14.15
CA ILE A 225 -2.12 -4.52 -15.33
C ILE A 225 -1.25 -3.63 -16.21
N CYS A 226 -1.01 -3.99 -17.47
CA CYS A 226 -0.09 -3.23 -18.30
C CYS A 226 -0.45 -3.11 -19.78
N SER A 227 0.10 -2.07 -20.41
CA SER A 227 0.12 -1.90 -21.86
C SER A 227 1.55 -2.05 -22.39
N ALA A 228 1.70 -2.77 -23.51
CA ALA A 228 3.00 -3.08 -24.09
C ALA A 228 2.98 -3.02 -25.63
N ALA A 229 4.15 -2.72 -26.21
CA ALA A 229 4.32 -2.60 -27.67
C ALA A 229 4.09 -3.93 -28.40
N ALA A 230 4.31 -5.05 -27.72
CA ALA A 230 4.14 -6.40 -28.25
C ALA A 230 3.68 -7.36 -27.13
N PRO A 231 3.13 -8.54 -27.47
CA PRO A 231 2.87 -9.62 -26.52
C PRO A 231 4.14 -10.06 -25.77
N PRO A 232 4.03 -10.69 -24.58
CA PRO A 232 5.18 -11.08 -23.76
C PRO A 232 6.27 -11.83 -24.53
N GLU A 233 5.89 -12.77 -25.39
CA GLU A 233 6.83 -13.62 -26.15
C GLU A 233 7.64 -12.84 -27.18
N SER A 234 7.13 -11.70 -27.64
CA SER A 234 7.75 -10.86 -28.68
C SER A 234 8.30 -9.54 -28.12
N LEU A 235 8.23 -9.33 -26.81
CA LEU A 235 8.56 -8.04 -26.19
C LEU A 235 10.07 -7.77 -26.13
N TYR A 236 10.89 -8.82 -26.10
CA TYR A 236 12.35 -8.72 -26.20
C TYR A 236 12.91 -9.78 -27.16
N PRO A 237 12.82 -9.55 -28.48
CA PRO A 237 13.09 -10.59 -29.47
C PRO A 237 14.57 -10.96 -29.58
N GLU A 238 15.49 -10.00 -29.39
CA GLU A 238 16.93 -10.20 -29.59
C GLU A 238 17.76 -9.37 -28.61
N GLY A 239 18.90 -9.90 -28.17
CA GLY A 239 19.86 -9.22 -27.31
C GLY A 239 20.53 -10.13 -26.28
N VAL A 240 21.57 -9.62 -25.62
CA VAL A 240 22.36 -10.39 -24.62
C VAL A 240 21.49 -10.89 -23.45
N GLY A 241 20.40 -10.19 -23.14
CA GLY A 241 19.47 -10.56 -22.07
C GLY A 241 18.20 -11.29 -22.52
N ALA A 242 18.04 -11.59 -23.82
CA ALA A 242 16.79 -12.14 -24.36
C ALA A 242 16.53 -13.57 -23.87
N PHE A 243 17.59 -14.35 -23.62
CA PHE A 243 17.46 -15.70 -23.06
C PHE A 243 16.98 -15.65 -21.61
N GLU A 244 17.59 -14.82 -20.77
CA GLU A 244 17.17 -14.62 -19.38
C GLU A 244 15.76 -14.01 -19.29
N PHE A 245 15.36 -13.25 -20.30
CA PHE A 245 14.02 -12.69 -20.40
C PHE A 245 12.94 -13.76 -20.55
N GLN A 246 13.23 -14.96 -21.04
CA GLN A 246 12.23 -16.03 -21.15
C GLN A 246 11.59 -16.38 -19.80
N ARG A 247 12.34 -16.30 -18.69
CA ARG A 247 11.78 -16.47 -17.35
C ARG A 247 10.74 -15.38 -17.02
N THR A 248 11.02 -14.16 -17.47
CA THR A 248 10.12 -13.02 -17.31
C THR A 248 8.86 -13.21 -18.15
N VAL A 249 8.98 -13.72 -19.38
CA VAL A 249 7.84 -14.10 -20.23
C VAL A 249 6.96 -15.12 -19.52
N SER A 250 7.52 -16.20 -18.97
CA SER A 250 6.74 -17.20 -18.22
C SER A 250 6.00 -16.59 -17.04
N ARG A 251 6.64 -15.70 -16.27
CA ARG A 251 5.98 -14.98 -15.16
C ARG A 251 4.88 -14.07 -15.65
N LEU A 252 5.10 -13.29 -16.70
CA LEU A 252 4.08 -12.42 -17.30
C LEU A 252 2.87 -13.21 -17.80
N MET A 253 3.10 -14.40 -18.34
CA MET A 253 2.01 -15.31 -18.76
C MET A 253 1.25 -15.86 -17.56
N GLU A 254 1.92 -16.28 -16.49
CA GLU A 254 1.24 -16.73 -15.27
C GLU A 254 0.47 -15.58 -14.59
N MET A 255 1.04 -14.38 -14.57
CA MET A 255 0.40 -13.19 -13.98
C MET A 255 -0.89 -12.77 -14.70
N GLN A 256 -1.13 -13.28 -15.92
CA GLN A 256 -2.37 -13.10 -16.67
C GLN A 256 -3.44 -14.13 -16.33
N ALA A 257 -3.09 -15.24 -15.68
CA ALA A 257 -4.04 -16.29 -15.36
C ALA A 257 -5.07 -15.82 -14.31
N GLU A 258 -6.33 -16.22 -14.47
CA GLU A 258 -7.41 -15.76 -13.58
C GLU A 258 -7.15 -16.16 -12.12
N ASP A 259 -6.61 -17.36 -11.90
CA ASP A 259 -6.25 -17.83 -10.56
C ASP A 259 -5.18 -16.93 -9.93
N TYR A 260 -4.18 -16.46 -10.69
CA TYR A 260 -3.16 -15.54 -10.21
C TYR A 260 -3.74 -14.17 -9.87
N VAL A 261 -4.56 -13.60 -10.76
CA VAL A 261 -5.19 -12.30 -10.56
C VAL A 261 -6.09 -12.29 -9.31
N LEU A 262 -6.70 -13.44 -9.01
CA LEU A 262 -7.53 -13.66 -7.82
C LEU A 262 -6.73 -14.13 -6.58
N ARG A 263 -5.39 -14.15 -6.60
CA ARG A 263 -4.61 -14.42 -5.39
C ARG A 263 -4.62 -13.20 -4.47
N GLU A 264 -4.57 -13.49 -3.17
CA GLU A 264 -4.28 -12.48 -2.15
C GLU A 264 -2.83 -11.98 -2.29
N HIS A 265 -2.70 -10.67 -2.14
CA HIS A 265 -1.41 -9.98 -2.12
C HIS A 265 -0.65 -10.31 -0.83
N VAL A 266 0.66 -10.51 -0.92
CA VAL A 266 1.52 -10.87 0.22
C VAL A 266 2.33 -9.65 0.63
N GLY A 267 1.69 -8.73 1.34
CA GLY A 267 2.28 -7.50 1.89
C GLY A 267 2.92 -7.72 3.26
#